data_AF-A0A4S2VND8-F1
#
_entry.id   AF-A0A4S2VND8-F1
#
_cell.length_a   1.000
_cell.length_b   1.000
_cell.length_c   1.000
_cell.angle_alpha   90.00
_cell.angle_beta   90.00
_cell.angle_gamma   90.00
#
_symmetry.space_group_name_H-M   'P 1'
#
loop_
_entity.id
_entity.type
_entity.pdbx_description
1 polymer ?
#
loop_
_entity_poly.entity_id
_entity_poly.type
_entity_poly.pdbx_seq_one_letter_code
_entity_poly.pdbx_strand_id
1 'polypeptide(L)'
;MHTPSRPEDLDHPEQLWSRAVIMAMVDAACSTRTEFALDEDGVWCHSTGGDGWWRLSVFAGGRAVFCGQDPDGSHTHVDGEQIDFLAGGPDWLPWDLLRDDAAGNMFGFVYWWENGAWHRIPYPQEVREDGLDGAAPWVGSHEEFLGLTASSFDVPHVHERALAETVDRFAALVREGRADAGAVTALLTAAAAEGRPAPRVDVALDIATRAGILA
;
A
#
# COMPACT_ATOMS: atom_id res chain seq x y z
N MET A 1 -9.76 5.03 -11.48
CA MET A 1 -9.68 3.56 -11.51
C MET A 1 -10.89 3.00 -12.26
N HIS A 2 -10.84 1.78 -12.81
CA HIS A 2 -12.03 1.11 -13.33
C HIS A 2 -12.89 0.53 -12.19
N THR A 3 -14.14 0.18 -12.49
CA THR A 3 -15.07 -0.45 -11.53
C THR A 3 -15.80 -1.61 -12.22
N PRO A 4 -15.46 -2.89 -11.94
CA PRO A 4 -14.40 -3.33 -11.03
C PRO A 4 -13.00 -3.01 -11.60
N SER A 5 -12.01 -3.00 -10.71
CA SER A 5 -10.65 -2.61 -11.06
C SER A 5 -9.98 -3.63 -11.98
N ARG A 6 -9.02 -3.17 -12.77
CA ARG A 6 -8.32 -3.99 -13.77
C ARG A 6 -6.82 -4.06 -13.48
N PRO A 7 -6.10 -5.10 -13.95
CA PRO A 7 -4.66 -5.17 -13.75
C PRO A 7 -3.90 -3.93 -14.23
N GLU A 8 -4.32 -3.33 -15.34
CA GLU A 8 -3.72 -2.10 -15.87
C GLU A 8 -3.95 -0.85 -15.02
N ASP A 9 -4.79 -0.91 -13.99
CA ASP A 9 -4.98 0.20 -13.04
C ASP A 9 -3.84 0.30 -12.01
N LEU A 10 -3.01 -0.74 -11.84
CA LEU A 10 -1.93 -0.76 -10.87
C LEU A 10 -0.61 -0.34 -11.52
N ASP A 11 0.12 0.58 -10.87
CA ASP A 11 1.49 0.95 -11.26
C ASP A 11 2.46 -0.24 -11.06
N HIS A 12 3.69 -0.11 -11.58
CA HIS A 12 4.74 -1.14 -11.47
C HIS A 12 5.00 -1.53 -10.00
N PRO A 13 5.22 -2.82 -9.66
CA PRO A 13 5.38 -3.26 -8.27
C PRO A 13 6.51 -2.56 -7.49
N GLU A 14 7.63 -2.23 -8.13
CA GLU A 14 8.72 -1.46 -7.48
C GLU A 14 8.27 -0.06 -7.07
N GLN A 15 7.39 0.57 -7.86
CA GLN A 15 6.81 1.86 -7.53
C GLN A 15 5.78 1.72 -6.41
N LEU A 16 4.93 0.68 -6.46
CA LEU A 16 3.99 0.41 -5.37
C LEU A 16 4.72 0.12 -4.06
N TRP A 17 5.81 -0.64 -4.10
CA TRP A 17 6.65 -0.95 -2.96
C TRP A 17 7.21 0.34 -2.34
N SER A 18 7.82 1.19 -3.16
CA SER A 18 8.36 2.47 -2.71
C SER A 18 7.28 3.34 -2.05
N ARG A 19 6.09 3.43 -2.65
CA ARG A 19 4.96 4.19 -2.08
C ARG A 19 4.48 3.60 -0.76
N ALA A 20 4.25 2.30 -0.70
CA ALA A 20 3.80 1.59 0.49
C ALA A 20 4.76 1.76 1.66
N VAL A 21 6.06 1.62 1.41
CA VAL A 21 7.12 1.81 2.43
C VAL A 21 7.18 3.26 2.90
N ILE A 22 7.05 4.24 2.00
CA ILE A 22 7.03 5.66 2.37
C ILE A 22 5.83 5.95 3.29
N MET A 23 4.63 5.46 2.95
CA MET A 23 3.44 5.61 3.81
C MET A 23 3.66 4.97 5.18
N ALA A 24 4.13 3.72 5.22
CA ALA A 24 4.41 3.01 6.48
C ALA A 24 5.47 3.72 7.33
N MET A 25 6.51 4.26 6.71
CA MET A 25 7.58 5.00 7.37
C MET A 25 7.05 6.31 7.99
N VAL A 26 6.25 7.07 7.26
CA VAL A 26 5.67 8.34 7.76
C VAL A 26 4.66 8.06 8.87
N ASP A 27 3.75 7.11 8.67
CA ASP A 27 2.77 6.72 9.69
C ASP A 27 3.46 6.24 10.98
N ALA A 28 4.46 5.37 10.86
CA ALA A 28 5.22 4.90 12.01
C ALA A 28 6.06 5.99 12.70
N ALA A 29 6.41 7.07 12.00
CA ALA A 29 7.15 8.18 12.61
C ALA A 29 6.24 9.20 13.30
N CYS A 30 5.08 9.48 12.70
CA CYS A 30 4.25 10.63 13.02
C CYS A 30 2.96 10.26 13.78
N SER A 31 2.41 9.07 13.57
CA SER A 31 1.16 8.64 14.19
C SER A 31 1.37 8.03 15.58
N THR A 32 0.34 8.12 16.43
CA THR A 32 0.29 7.44 17.75
C THR A 32 -0.35 6.05 17.67
N ARG A 33 -1.11 5.78 16.61
CA ARG A 33 -1.64 4.47 16.24
C ARG A 33 -1.22 4.24 14.80
N THR A 34 -0.45 3.19 14.58
CA THR A 34 0.07 2.87 13.24
C THR A 34 -0.91 1.99 12.50
N GLU A 35 -1.28 2.40 11.30
CA GLU A 35 -2.12 1.62 10.39
C GLU A 35 -1.27 0.62 9.60
N PHE A 36 0.03 0.87 9.50
CA PHE A 36 0.93 0.10 8.67
C PHE A 36 1.87 -0.80 9.46
N ALA A 37 2.28 -1.90 8.83
CA ALA A 37 3.34 -2.77 9.32
C ALA A 37 4.25 -3.24 8.17
N LEU A 38 5.53 -3.44 8.47
CA LEU A 38 6.49 -4.11 7.59
C LEU A 38 6.98 -5.37 8.31
N ASP A 39 6.79 -6.54 7.70
CA ASP A 39 7.24 -7.83 8.19
C ASP A 39 7.98 -8.62 7.10
N GLU A 40 8.12 -9.94 7.29
CA GLU A 40 8.78 -10.83 6.32
C GLU A 40 7.94 -11.11 5.06
N ASP A 41 6.62 -10.90 5.14
CA ASP A 41 5.67 -11.14 4.06
C ASP A 41 5.41 -9.89 3.23
N GLY A 42 5.64 -8.69 3.77
CA GLY A 42 5.65 -7.44 3.02
C GLY A 42 5.19 -6.23 3.81
N VAL A 43 4.58 -5.27 3.11
CA VAL A 43 3.95 -4.10 3.74
C VAL A 43 2.46 -4.32 3.84
N TRP A 44 1.92 -4.05 5.03
CA TRP A 44 0.52 -4.15 5.36
C TRP A 44 -0.06 -2.79 5.71
N CYS A 45 -1.34 -2.60 5.40
CA CYS A 45 -2.22 -1.63 6.02
C CYS A 45 -3.37 -2.39 6.66
N HIS A 46 -3.49 -2.31 7.99
CA HIS A 46 -4.45 -3.07 8.80
C HIS A 46 -5.82 -2.39 8.92
N SER A 47 -5.90 -1.11 8.63
CA SER A 47 -7.13 -0.33 8.65
C SER A 47 -6.96 0.83 7.69
N THR A 48 -7.66 0.77 6.57
CA THR A 48 -7.99 1.94 5.78
C THR A 48 -9.16 2.63 6.50
N GLY A 49 -9.39 3.93 6.32
CA GLY A 49 -10.32 4.75 7.13
C GLY A 49 -11.80 4.30 7.30
N GLY A 50 -12.17 3.08 6.89
CA GLY A 50 -13.40 2.37 7.24
C GLY A 50 -13.24 0.86 7.56
N ASP A 51 -12.08 0.40 8.05
CA ASP A 51 -11.79 -1.02 8.38
C ASP A 51 -11.44 -1.93 7.17
N GLY A 52 -11.09 -1.36 6.02
CA GLY A 52 -10.47 -2.11 4.93
C GLY A 52 -9.01 -2.46 5.24
N TRP A 53 -8.42 -3.35 4.45
CA TRP A 53 -7.01 -3.73 4.60
C TRP A 53 -6.36 -4.02 3.24
N TRP A 54 -5.04 -3.96 3.19
CA TRP A 54 -4.27 -4.47 2.06
C TRP A 54 -2.88 -4.95 2.47
N ARG A 55 -2.31 -5.83 1.64
CA ARG A 55 -0.92 -6.31 1.72
C ARG A 55 -0.27 -6.23 0.35
N LEU A 56 0.97 -5.72 0.34
CA LEU A 56 1.89 -5.78 -0.79
C LEU A 56 3.11 -6.62 -0.45
N SER A 57 3.27 -7.74 -1.15
CA SER A 57 4.41 -8.64 -1.04
C SER A 57 5.25 -8.58 -2.31
N VAL A 58 6.57 -8.42 -2.19
CA VAL A 58 7.52 -8.48 -3.31
C VAL A 58 8.46 -9.67 -3.13
N PHE A 59 8.72 -10.40 -4.20
CA PHE A 59 9.47 -11.64 -4.18
C PHE A 59 10.68 -11.58 -5.12
N ALA A 60 11.63 -12.49 -4.90
CA ALA A 60 12.74 -12.69 -5.81
C ALA A 60 12.26 -12.99 -7.25
N GLY A 61 13.05 -12.55 -8.23
CA GLY A 61 12.70 -12.70 -9.65
C GLY A 61 11.68 -11.69 -10.15
N GLY A 62 11.45 -10.60 -9.41
CA GLY A 62 10.60 -9.49 -9.83
C GLY A 62 9.11 -9.84 -9.85
N ARG A 63 8.68 -10.70 -8.91
CA ARG A 63 7.27 -11.08 -8.72
C ARG A 63 6.67 -10.29 -7.55
N ALA A 64 5.37 -10.06 -7.57
CA ALA A 64 4.68 -9.41 -6.46
C ALA A 64 3.24 -9.90 -6.31
N VAL A 65 2.67 -9.74 -5.13
CA VAL A 65 1.24 -9.98 -4.86
C VAL A 65 0.69 -8.75 -4.14
N PHE A 66 -0.48 -8.28 -4.60
CA PHE A 66 -1.24 -7.23 -3.94
C PHE A 66 -2.66 -7.73 -3.68
N CYS A 67 -3.05 -7.83 -2.41
CA CYS A 67 -4.35 -8.34 -2.01
C CYS A 67 -4.94 -7.49 -0.89
N GLY A 68 -6.25 -7.57 -0.71
CA GLY A 68 -6.93 -6.81 0.33
C GLY A 68 -8.44 -6.85 0.18
N GLN A 69 -9.09 -6.00 0.97
CA GLN A 69 -10.54 -5.85 1.02
C GLN A 69 -10.89 -4.42 1.43
N ASP A 70 -12.03 -3.94 0.94
CA ASP A 70 -12.57 -2.64 1.30
C ASP A 70 -13.33 -2.65 2.64
N PRO A 71 -13.55 -1.47 3.23
CA PRO A 71 -14.39 -1.23 4.41
C PRO A 71 -15.74 -1.94 4.47
N ASP A 72 -16.46 -2.02 3.34
CA ASP A 72 -17.86 -2.45 3.33
C ASP A 72 -18.04 -3.97 3.20
N GLY A 73 -16.93 -4.72 3.15
CA GLY A 73 -16.96 -6.17 3.01
C GLY A 73 -17.43 -6.59 1.61
N SER A 74 -16.82 -5.97 0.59
CA SER A 74 -16.78 -6.28 -0.84
C SER A 74 -18.02 -6.91 -1.47
N HIS A 75 -18.58 -6.23 -2.48
CA HIS A 75 -19.63 -6.72 -3.39
C HIS A 75 -19.16 -7.86 -4.33
N THR A 76 -18.30 -8.75 -3.84
CA THR A 76 -17.61 -9.83 -4.55
C THR A 76 -18.23 -11.19 -4.25
N HIS A 77 -19.49 -11.21 -3.83
CA HIS A 77 -20.28 -12.41 -3.65
C HIS A 77 -21.23 -12.60 -4.84
N VAL A 78 -21.26 -13.82 -5.39
CA VAL A 78 -22.19 -14.24 -6.45
C VAL A 78 -23.04 -15.38 -5.89
N ASP A 79 -24.35 -15.26 -6.01
CA ASP A 79 -25.32 -16.24 -5.47
C ASP A 79 -25.15 -16.55 -3.96
N GLY A 80 -24.60 -15.60 -3.20
CA GLY A 80 -24.37 -15.72 -1.76
C GLY A 80 -23.04 -16.37 -1.37
N GLU A 81 -22.18 -16.69 -2.33
CA GLU A 81 -20.84 -17.23 -2.12
C GLU A 81 -19.77 -16.23 -2.57
N GLN A 82 -18.67 -16.09 -1.82
CA GLN A 82 -17.53 -15.28 -2.25
C GLN A 82 -16.90 -15.91 -3.48
N ILE A 83 -16.51 -15.09 -4.46
CA ILE A 83 -15.76 -15.59 -5.62
C ILE A 83 -14.41 -16.17 -5.20
N ASP A 84 -13.95 -17.22 -5.88
CA ASP A 84 -12.64 -17.81 -5.64
C ASP A 84 -11.55 -16.93 -6.30
N PHE A 85 -11.01 -15.97 -5.55
CA PHE A 85 -9.94 -15.07 -5.97
C PHE A 85 -8.62 -15.78 -6.32
N LEU A 86 -8.46 -17.05 -5.94
CA LEU A 86 -7.24 -17.81 -6.16
C LEU A 86 -7.37 -18.80 -7.33
N ALA A 87 -8.54 -18.87 -7.96
CA ALA A 87 -8.82 -19.79 -9.05
C ALA A 87 -7.84 -19.63 -10.23
N GLY A 88 -7.02 -20.65 -10.47
CA GLY A 88 -6.07 -20.66 -11.59
C GLY A 88 -4.85 -19.75 -11.41
N GLY A 89 -4.55 -19.30 -10.18
CA GLY A 89 -3.31 -18.62 -9.86
C GLY A 89 -2.06 -19.48 -10.12
N PRO A 90 -0.88 -18.88 -10.35
CA PRO A 90 0.33 -19.63 -10.65
C PRO A 90 0.91 -20.36 -9.43
N ASP A 91 1.66 -21.45 -9.67
CA ASP A 91 2.20 -22.34 -8.62
C ASP A 91 3.14 -21.64 -7.63
N TRP A 92 3.73 -20.51 -7.99
CA TRP A 92 4.68 -19.79 -7.14
C TRP A 92 4.01 -18.90 -6.10
N LEU A 93 2.70 -18.64 -6.20
CA LEU A 93 1.99 -17.80 -5.23
C LEU A 93 2.21 -18.31 -3.81
N PRO A 94 2.18 -17.43 -2.79
CA PRO A 94 2.25 -17.81 -1.38
C PRO A 94 0.95 -18.50 -0.95
N TRP A 95 0.74 -19.73 -1.43
CA TRP A 95 -0.54 -20.43 -1.37
C TRP A 95 -1.04 -20.68 0.05
N ASP A 96 -0.16 -20.97 1.00
CA ASP A 96 -0.56 -21.24 2.37
C ASP A 96 -1.16 -19.96 3.00
N LEU A 97 -0.45 -18.84 2.87
CA LEU A 97 -0.91 -17.53 3.33
C LEU A 97 -2.22 -17.09 2.66
N LEU A 98 -2.30 -17.20 1.33
CA LEU A 98 -3.50 -16.79 0.58
C LEU A 98 -4.72 -17.66 0.89
N ARG A 99 -4.53 -18.96 1.14
CA ARG A 99 -5.64 -19.86 1.49
C ARG A 99 -6.16 -19.60 2.90
N ASP A 100 -5.28 -19.26 3.84
CA ASP A 100 -5.69 -18.87 5.19
C ASP A 100 -6.54 -17.58 5.14
N ASP A 101 -6.11 -16.57 4.39
CA ASP A 101 -6.87 -15.33 4.15
C ASP A 101 -8.22 -15.60 3.46
N ALA A 102 -8.24 -16.46 2.43
CA ALA A 102 -9.48 -16.85 1.73
C ALA A 102 -10.46 -17.59 2.65
N ALA A 103 -9.97 -18.51 3.50
CA ALA A 103 -10.80 -19.21 4.47
C ALA A 103 -11.44 -18.27 5.50
N GLY A 104 -10.80 -17.12 5.77
CA GLY A 104 -11.32 -16.03 6.58
C GLY A 104 -12.28 -15.08 5.87
N ASN A 105 -12.60 -15.31 4.58
CA ASN A 105 -13.40 -14.43 3.73
C ASN A 105 -12.80 -13.02 3.58
N MET A 106 -11.47 -12.91 3.59
CA MET A 106 -10.75 -11.63 3.70
C MET A 106 -10.44 -10.94 2.38
N PHE A 107 -10.92 -11.43 1.23
CA PHE A 107 -10.58 -10.85 -0.07
C PHE A 107 -11.73 -10.07 -0.72
N GLY A 108 -11.44 -8.82 -1.06
CA GLY A 108 -12.12 -8.05 -2.12
C GLY A 108 -11.36 -8.14 -3.45
N PHE A 109 -10.02 -8.31 -3.41
CA PHE A 109 -9.18 -8.44 -4.59
C PHE A 109 -7.89 -9.22 -4.32
N VAL A 110 -7.36 -9.87 -5.36
CA VAL A 110 -6.02 -10.47 -5.40
C VAL A 110 -5.41 -10.23 -6.78
N TYR A 111 -4.28 -9.53 -6.80
CA TYR A 111 -3.46 -9.28 -7.98
C TYR A 111 -2.09 -9.91 -7.80
N TRP A 112 -1.52 -10.43 -8.88
CA TRP A 112 -0.14 -10.89 -8.92
C TRP A 112 0.61 -10.32 -10.11
N TRP A 113 1.86 -9.95 -9.90
CA TRP A 113 2.75 -9.47 -10.95
C TRP A 113 3.68 -10.59 -11.38
N GLU A 114 3.64 -10.90 -12.67
CA GLU A 114 4.65 -11.73 -13.33
C GLU A 114 4.74 -11.37 -14.82
N ASN A 115 5.89 -11.63 -15.42
CA ASN A 115 6.09 -11.48 -16.87
C ASN A 115 5.76 -10.07 -17.41
N GLY A 116 5.98 -9.04 -16.59
CA GLY A 116 5.83 -7.64 -16.99
C GLY A 116 4.40 -7.09 -16.95
N ALA A 117 3.46 -7.80 -16.31
CA ALA A 117 2.10 -7.33 -16.12
C ALA A 117 1.53 -7.78 -14.78
N TRP A 118 0.57 -7.01 -14.27
CA TRP A 118 -0.34 -7.48 -13.24
C TRP A 118 -1.35 -8.44 -13.87
N HIS A 119 -1.80 -9.40 -13.07
CA HIS A 119 -2.82 -10.37 -13.41
C HIS A 119 -3.80 -10.47 -12.25
N ARG A 120 -5.02 -10.87 -12.55
CA ARG A 120 -6.03 -11.30 -11.58
C ARG A 120 -6.92 -12.34 -12.22
N ILE A 121 -7.74 -13.02 -11.43
CA ILE A 121 -8.78 -13.88 -11.98
C ILE A 121 -9.77 -13.06 -12.84
N PRO A 122 -10.35 -13.64 -13.90
CA PRO A 122 -11.49 -13.03 -14.56
C PRO A 122 -12.66 -12.98 -13.57
N TYR A 123 -13.21 -11.80 -13.34
CA TYR A 123 -14.38 -11.68 -12.46
C TYR A 123 -15.66 -12.10 -13.20
N PRO A 124 -16.61 -12.74 -12.49
CA PRO A 124 -17.97 -12.89 -12.99
C PRO A 124 -18.58 -11.53 -13.38
N GLN A 125 -19.51 -11.54 -14.34
CA GLN A 125 -20.12 -10.31 -14.86
C GLN A 125 -20.96 -9.57 -13.79
N GLU A 126 -21.40 -10.31 -12.78
CA GLU A 126 -22.20 -9.85 -11.64
C GLU A 126 -21.39 -8.98 -10.68
N VAL A 127 -20.06 -9.14 -10.63
CA VAL A 127 -19.17 -8.36 -9.77
C VAL A 127 -19.08 -6.94 -10.31
N ARG A 128 -19.63 -6.00 -9.54
CA ARG A 128 -19.68 -4.58 -9.93
C ARG A 128 -18.44 -3.82 -9.50
N GLU A 129 -17.87 -4.21 -8.37
CA GLU A 129 -16.70 -3.59 -7.77
C GLU A 129 -15.96 -4.61 -6.91
N ASP A 130 -14.66 -4.42 -6.74
CA ASP A 130 -13.75 -5.32 -6.03
C ASP A 130 -13.09 -4.65 -4.82
N GLY A 131 -13.54 -3.44 -4.47
CA GLY A 131 -13.05 -2.73 -3.29
C GLY A 131 -11.64 -2.13 -3.38
N LEU A 132 -10.92 -2.33 -4.48
CA LEU A 132 -9.55 -1.81 -4.63
C LEU A 132 -9.49 -0.28 -4.48
N ASP A 133 -10.42 0.46 -5.08
CA ASP A 133 -10.48 1.92 -5.00
C ASP A 133 -10.72 2.41 -3.57
N GLY A 134 -11.52 1.69 -2.77
CA GLY A 134 -11.79 2.01 -1.37
C GLY A 134 -10.63 1.63 -0.43
N ALA A 135 -9.95 0.51 -0.69
CA ALA A 135 -8.85 0.05 0.12
C ALA A 135 -7.51 0.76 -0.21
N ALA A 136 -7.24 1.00 -1.49
CA ALA A 136 -5.94 1.44 -1.96
C ALA A 136 -6.03 2.32 -3.22
N PRO A 137 -6.68 3.50 -3.16
CA PRO A 137 -6.85 4.39 -4.32
C PRO A 137 -5.51 4.88 -4.90
N TRP A 138 -4.43 4.77 -4.14
CA TRP A 138 -3.07 5.19 -4.48
C TRP A 138 -2.33 4.28 -5.46
N VAL A 139 -2.82 3.05 -5.73
CA VAL A 139 -2.07 2.06 -6.54
C VAL A 139 -1.90 2.48 -7.99
N GLY A 140 -2.83 3.27 -8.53
CA GLY A 140 -2.74 3.85 -9.88
C GLY A 140 -2.66 5.37 -9.89
N SER A 141 -2.55 6.00 -8.71
CA SER A 141 -2.67 7.44 -8.57
C SER A 141 -1.56 8.00 -7.69
N HIS A 142 -0.65 8.74 -8.33
CA HIS A 142 0.40 9.46 -7.61
C HIS A 142 -0.17 10.56 -6.70
N GLU A 143 -1.24 11.23 -7.13
CA GLU A 143 -1.91 12.27 -6.32
C GLU A 143 -2.50 11.70 -5.03
N GLU A 144 -3.20 10.56 -5.12
CA GLU A 144 -3.77 9.87 -3.95
C GLU A 144 -2.67 9.40 -2.99
N PHE A 145 -1.57 8.86 -3.53
CA PHE A 145 -0.40 8.52 -2.71
C PHE A 145 0.13 9.72 -1.92
N LEU A 146 0.28 10.89 -2.56
CA LEU A 146 0.78 12.09 -1.90
C LEU A 146 -0.21 12.59 -0.83
N GLY A 147 -1.51 12.59 -1.13
CA GLY A 147 -2.56 13.00 -0.20
C GLY A 147 -2.62 12.12 1.04
N LEU A 148 -2.66 10.80 0.85
CA LEU A 148 -2.68 9.82 1.95
C LEU A 148 -1.40 9.87 2.80
N THR A 149 -0.23 10.03 2.18
CA THR A 149 1.02 10.15 2.96
C THR A 149 1.06 11.47 3.73
N ALA A 150 0.57 12.56 3.14
CA ALA A 150 0.55 13.87 3.78
C ALA A 150 -0.39 13.89 5.01
N SER A 151 -1.51 13.17 4.97
CA SER A 151 -2.45 13.09 6.10
C SER A 151 -1.86 12.35 7.31
N SER A 152 -0.94 11.39 7.09
CA SER A 152 -0.24 10.68 8.17
C SER A 152 0.69 11.55 9.03
N PHE A 153 1.02 12.77 8.60
CA PHE A 153 1.78 13.73 9.44
C PHE A 153 0.93 14.34 10.58
N ASP A 154 -0.35 14.00 10.67
CA ASP A 154 -1.34 14.50 11.63
C ASP A 154 -1.52 16.04 11.58
N VAL A 155 -0.96 16.76 10.59
CA VAL A 155 -0.94 18.24 10.55
C VAL A 155 -2.28 18.84 10.14
N PRO A 156 -2.54 20.13 10.48
CA PRO A 156 -3.68 20.83 9.91
C PRO A 156 -3.67 20.79 8.37
N HIS A 157 -4.84 20.54 7.76
CA HIS A 157 -5.02 20.41 6.30
C HIS A 157 -4.39 21.56 5.49
N VAL A 158 -4.27 22.77 6.05
CA VAL A 158 -3.62 23.92 5.39
C VAL A 158 -2.15 23.67 5.02
N HIS A 159 -1.50 22.67 5.61
CA HIS A 159 -0.12 22.30 5.33
C HIS A 159 0.02 21.10 4.38
N GLU A 160 -1.08 20.42 4.03
CA GLU A 160 -1.04 19.17 3.23
C GLU A 160 -0.31 19.36 1.90
N ARG A 161 -0.56 20.47 1.20
CA ARG A 161 0.10 20.73 -0.08
C ARG A 161 1.63 20.80 0.05
N ALA A 162 2.15 21.51 1.06
CA ALA A 162 3.59 21.63 1.26
C ALA A 162 4.23 20.30 1.69
N LEU A 163 3.47 19.48 2.42
CA LEU A 163 3.90 18.12 2.76
C LEU A 163 3.87 17.19 1.57
N ALA A 164 2.82 17.22 0.74
CA ALA A 164 2.75 16.47 -0.51
C ALA A 164 3.95 16.80 -1.41
N GLU A 165 4.32 18.07 -1.55
CA GLU A 165 5.53 18.49 -2.28
C GLU A 165 6.85 17.98 -1.64
N THR A 166 6.86 17.74 -0.33
CA THR A 166 8.02 17.17 0.37
C THR A 166 8.08 15.65 0.22
N VAL A 167 6.93 14.97 0.32
CA VAL A 167 6.78 13.54 0.05
C VAL A 167 7.18 13.24 -1.40
N ASP A 168 6.73 14.03 -2.37
CA ASP A 168 7.05 13.85 -3.78
C ASP A 168 8.57 13.94 -4.03
N ARG A 169 9.23 14.97 -3.46
CA ARG A 169 10.69 15.09 -3.53
C ARG A 169 11.40 13.88 -2.91
N PHE A 170 10.92 13.36 -1.79
CA PHE A 170 11.49 12.17 -1.17
C PHE A 170 11.26 10.91 -2.04
N ALA A 171 10.07 10.72 -2.57
CA ALA A 171 9.75 9.62 -3.48
C ALA A 171 10.64 9.65 -4.75
N ALA A 172 10.95 10.84 -5.25
CA ALA A 172 11.90 11.02 -6.34
C ALA A 172 13.33 10.57 -5.97
N LEU A 173 13.79 10.89 -4.74
CA LEU A 173 15.09 10.44 -4.25
C LEU A 173 15.15 8.92 -4.09
N VAL A 174 14.09 8.28 -3.59
CA VAL A 174 13.99 6.81 -3.48
C VAL A 174 14.09 6.18 -4.86
N ARG A 175 13.29 6.66 -5.83
CA ARG A 175 13.30 6.17 -7.22
C ARG A 175 14.67 6.32 -7.90
N GLU A 176 15.43 7.35 -7.55
CA GLU A 176 16.76 7.61 -8.09
C GLU A 176 17.88 6.86 -7.35
N GLY A 177 17.58 6.12 -6.27
CA GLY A 177 18.58 5.46 -5.43
C GLY A 177 19.47 6.47 -4.68
N ARG A 178 18.88 7.59 -4.25
CA ARG A 178 19.57 8.73 -3.61
C ARG A 178 18.99 9.10 -2.25
N ALA A 179 18.00 8.35 -1.76
CA ALA A 179 17.45 8.55 -0.43
C ALA A 179 18.44 8.04 0.62
N ASP A 180 18.88 8.93 1.50
CA ASP A 180 19.74 8.60 2.64
C ASP A 180 19.04 8.96 3.97
N ALA A 181 19.72 8.72 5.08
CA ALA A 181 19.20 9.07 6.40
C ALA A 181 18.91 10.58 6.58
N GLY A 182 19.67 11.43 5.87
CA GLY A 182 19.45 12.87 5.85
C GLY A 182 18.16 13.24 5.13
N ALA A 183 17.86 12.58 4.00
CA ALA A 183 16.61 12.75 3.26
C ALA A 183 15.39 12.32 4.10
N VAL A 184 15.49 11.20 4.84
CA VAL A 184 14.43 10.76 5.78
C VAL A 184 14.21 11.81 6.87
N THR A 185 15.30 12.30 7.47
CA THR A 185 15.21 13.33 8.51
C THR A 185 14.59 14.62 7.97
N ALA A 186 14.96 15.04 6.76
CA ALA A 186 14.42 16.23 6.11
C ALA A 186 12.93 16.10 5.79
N LEU A 187 12.48 14.92 5.34
CA LEU A 187 11.06 14.62 5.13
C LEU A 187 10.27 14.76 6.43
N LEU A 188 10.72 14.10 7.49
CA LEU A 188 9.97 14.05 8.76
C LEU A 188 9.97 15.40 9.49
N THR A 189 11.08 16.13 9.44
CA THR A 189 11.18 17.44 10.11
C THR A 189 10.45 18.55 9.38
N ALA A 190 10.06 18.37 8.11
CA ALA A 190 9.24 19.34 7.38
C ALA A 190 7.85 19.56 8.00
N ALA A 191 7.34 18.57 8.74
CA ALA A 191 6.06 18.62 9.45
C ALA A 191 6.19 19.07 10.92
N ALA A 192 7.40 19.40 11.39
CA ALA A 192 7.61 19.77 12.78
C ALA A 192 6.87 21.09 13.09
N ALA A 193 5.87 21.00 13.97
CA ALA A 193 5.09 22.13 14.44
C ALA A 193 5.17 22.25 15.97
N GLU A 194 5.08 23.48 16.47
CA GLU A 194 5.07 23.75 17.91
C GLU A 194 3.92 23.01 18.62
N GLY A 195 4.22 22.42 19.78
CA GLY A 195 3.23 21.72 20.61
C GLY A 195 2.94 20.27 20.23
N ARG A 196 3.66 19.71 19.25
CA ARG A 196 3.53 18.31 18.84
C ARG A 196 4.73 17.45 19.24
N PRO A 197 4.53 16.14 19.45
CA PRO A 197 5.66 15.22 19.60
C PRO A 197 6.57 15.29 18.37
N ALA A 198 7.87 15.22 18.60
CA ALA A 198 8.83 15.10 17.52
C ALA A 198 8.63 13.75 16.79
N PRO A 199 8.77 13.70 15.45
CA PRO A 199 8.72 12.45 14.71
C PRO A 199 9.75 11.44 15.20
N ARG A 200 9.39 10.16 15.20
CA ARG A 200 10.27 9.03 15.57
C ARG A 200 11.18 8.65 14.39
N VAL A 201 12.23 9.44 14.18
CA VAL A 201 13.15 9.30 13.03
C VAL A 201 13.88 7.95 13.04
N ASP A 202 14.23 7.42 14.20
CA ASP A 202 14.86 6.11 14.36
C ASP A 202 13.97 4.96 13.84
N VAL A 203 12.67 5.02 14.13
CA VAL A 203 11.68 4.05 13.64
C VAL A 203 11.54 4.12 12.12
N ALA A 204 11.48 5.33 11.57
CA ALA A 204 11.44 5.51 10.12
C ALA A 204 12.69 4.97 9.40
N LEU A 205 13.87 5.21 9.98
CA LEU A 205 15.13 4.70 9.43
C LEU A 205 15.20 3.17 9.48
N ASP A 206 14.69 2.53 10.53
CA ASP A 206 14.60 1.06 10.62
C ASP A 206 13.73 0.50 9.48
N ILE A 207 12.53 1.04 9.29
CA ILE A 207 11.61 0.63 8.22
C ILE A 207 12.26 0.83 6.84
N ALA A 208 12.81 2.01 6.58
CA ALA A 208 13.42 2.35 5.29
C ALA A 208 14.63 1.44 4.97
N THR A 209 15.42 1.09 5.99
CA THR A 209 16.57 0.19 5.86
C THR A 209 16.11 -1.25 5.58
N ARG A 210 15.17 -1.77 6.37
CA ARG A 210 14.63 -3.13 6.20
C ARG A 210 13.93 -3.32 4.86
N ALA A 211 13.27 -2.28 4.35
CA ALA A 211 12.59 -2.30 3.06
C ALA A 211 13.52 -2.03 1.86
N GLY A 212 14.79 -1.68 2.10
CA GLY A 212 15.79 -1.47 1.05
C GLY A 212 15.56 -0.23 0.18
N ILE A 213 14.91 0.81 0.72
CA ILE A 213 14.64 2.06 -0.04
C ILE A 213 15.71 3.14 0.17
N LEU A 214 16.73 2.86 1.00
CA LEU A 214 17.87 3.75 1.23
C LEU A 214 19.09 3.34 0.38
N ALA A 215 19.93 4.31 0.05
CA ALA A 215 21.17 4.18 -0.70
C ALA A 215 22.38 3.77 0.16
#